data_AF-A0A1M6GKP4-F1
#
_entry.id   AF-A0A1M6GKP4-F1
#
_cell.length_a   1.000
_cell.length_b   1.000
_cell.length_c   1.000
_cell.angle_alpha   90.00
_cell.angle_beta   90.00
_cell.angle_gamma   90.00
#
_symmetry.space_group_name_H-M   'P 1'
#
loop_
_entity.id
_entity.type
_entity.pdbx_description
1 polymer ?
#
loop_
_entity_poly.entity_id
_entity_poly.type
_entity_poly.pdbx_seq_one_letter_code
_entity_poly.pdbx_strand_id
1 'polypeptide(L)'
;MDNIDNIQLQYALASLMNGVIHLIVLVATIVLIIKKRSMATLLLFIGSLLTSLGFIGGFIYNAIAAKDGAEALLNAQVYLNFFSVFSFFLFGIGFLLLVLNNFKKK
;
A
#
# COMPACT_ATOMS: atom_id res chain seq x y z
N MET A 1 -7.49 -24.42 22.24
CA MET A 1 -7.75 -22.97 22.10
C MET A 1 -6.47 -22.20 21.79
N ASP A 2 -5.31 -22.62 22.29
CA ASP A 2 -3.99 -21.96 22.11
C ASP A 2 -3.53 -21.65 20.66
N ASN A 3 -3.95 -22.42 19.65
CA ASN A 3 -3.52 -22.18 18.26
C ASN A 3 -4.22 -20.99 17.58
N ILE A 4 -5.49 -20.73 17.91
CA ILE A 4 -6.26 -19.66 17.28
C ILE A 4 -5.76 -18.29 17.78
N ASP A 5 -5.40 -18.20 19.06
CA ASP A 5 -4.90 -16.98 19.69
C ASP A 5 -3.51 -16.58 19.14
N ASN A 6 -2.66 -17.57 18.85
CA ASN A 6 -1.35 -17.33 18.24
C ASN A 6 -1.48 -16.81 16.79
N ILE A 7 -2.38 -17.38 15.99
CA ILE A 7 -2.63 -16.91 14.61
C ILE A 7 -3.15 -15.46 14.63
N GLN A 8 -4.11 -15.14 15.51
CA GLN A 8 -4.63 -13.78 15.64
C GLN A 8 -3.54 -12.78 16.04
N LEU A 9 -2.66 -13.16 16.99
CA LEU A 9 -1.53 -12.32 17.40
C LEU A 9 -0.56 -12.09 16.23
N GLN A 10 -0.22 -13.13 15.46
CA GLN A 10 0.65 -13.00 14.29
C GLN A 10 0.04 -12.07 13.24
N TYR A 11 -1.26 -12.20 12.95
CA TYR A 11 -1.96 -11.31 12.03
C TYR A 11 -1.97 -9.86 12.51
N ALA A 12 -2.18 -9.63 13.81
CA ALA A 12 -2.16 -8.30 14.40
C ALA A 12 -0.77 -7.65 14.30
N LEU A 13 0.29 -8.40 14.64
CA LEU A 13 1.67 -7.92 14.54
C LEU A 13 2.08 -7.63 13.09
N ALA A 14 1.76 -8.52 12.15
CA ALA A 14 2.03 -8.30 10.74
C ALA A 14 1.30 -7.05 10.22
N SER A 15 0.04 -6.86 10.62
CA SER A 15 -0.76 -5.69 10.25
C SER A 15 -0.19 -4.38 10.80
N LEU A 16 0.23 -4.38 12.07
CA LEU A 16 0.90 -3.22 12.68
C LEU A 16 2.20 -2.89 11.95
N MET A 17 3.04 -3.88 11.69
CA MET A 17 4.29 -3.70 10.96
C MET A 17 4.05 -3.16 9.56
N ASN A 18 3.04 -3.68 8.86
CA ASN A 18 2.65 -3.17 7.54
C ASN A 18 2.21 -1.70 7.60
N GLY A 19 1.42 -1.33 8.61
CA GLY A 19 1.01 0.07 8.84
C GLY A 19 2.20 1.01 9.04
N VAL A 20 3.20 0.60 9.82
CA VAL A 20 4.44 1.37 10.02
C VAL A 20 5.20 1.53 8.70
N ILE A 21 5.31 0.46 7.90
CA ILE A 21 5.97 0.52 6.58
C ILE A 21 5.26 1.52 5.66
N HIS A 22 3.93 1.45 5.55
CA HIS A 22 3.16 2.42 4.75
C HIS A 22 3.41 3.87 5.19
N LEU A 23 3.45 4.13 6.50
CA LEU A 23 3.71 5.46 7.04
C LEU A 23 5.12 5.96 6.70
N ILE A 24 6.13 5.11 6.85
CA ILE A 24 7.53 5.45 6.50
C ILE A 24 7.63 5.80 5.01
N VAL A 25 7.06 4.96 4.13
CA VAL A 25 7.12 5.17 2.68
C VAL A 25 6.36 6.43 2.28
N LEU A 26 5.20 6.69 2.89
CA LEU A 26 4.43 7.90 2.64
C LEU A 26 5.21 9.16 3.04
N VAL A 27 5.80 9.18 4.23
CA VAL A 27 6.65 10.31 4.67
C VAL A 27 7.86 10.50 3.74
N ALA A 28 8.53 9.41 3.35
CA ALA A 28 9.67 9.48 2.45
C ALA A 28 9.29 10.07 1.08
N THR A 29 8.15 9.66 0.52
CA THR A 29 7.66 10.20 -0.76
C THR A 29 7.19 11.64 -0.67
N ILE A 30 6.60 12.06 0.46
CA ILE A 30 6.29 13.47 0.76
C ILE A 30 7.57 14.32 0.78
N VAL A 31 8.63 13.85 1.46
CA VAL A 31 9.91 14.57 1.49
C VAL A 31 10.51 14.69 0.08
N LEU A 32 10.45 13.61 -0.72
CA LEU A 32 10.96 13.61 -2.09
C LEU A 32 10.20 14.57 -3.01
N ILE A 33 8.87 14.58 -2.95
CA ILE A 33 8.07 15.50 -3.79
C ILE A 33 8.33 16.96 -3.41
N ILE A 34 8.50 17.27 -2.11
CA ILE A 34 8.85 18.62 -1.66
C ILE A 34 10.22 19.06 -2.21
N LYS A 35 11.22 18.16 -2.20
CA LYS A 35 12.60 18.48 -2.59
C LYS A 35 12.86 18.51 -4.10
N LYS A 36 12.30 17.58 -4.88
CA LYS A 36 12.62 17.44 -6.32
C LYS A 36 11.49 17.82 -7.27
N ARG A 37 10.23 17.86 -6.82
CA ARG A 37 9.02 18.25 -7.59
C ARG A 37 9.05 17.81 -9.07
N SER A 38 9.28 16.52 -9.30
CA SER A 38 9.31 15.92 -10.63
C SER A 38 8.15 14.94 -10.84
N MET A 39 7.87 14.59 -12.09
CA MET A 39 6.87 13.57 -12.43
C MET A 39 7.15 12.24 -11.74
N ALA A 40 8.43 11.86 -11.62
CA ALA A 40 8.84 10.64 -10.91
C ALA A 40 8.45 10.67 -9.43
N THR A 41 8.74 11.78 -8.74
CA THR A 41 8.39 11.94 -7.31
C THR A 41 6.88 12.07 -7.08
N LEU A 42 6.14 12.60 -8.06
CA LEU A 42 4.68 12.68 -8.01
C LEU A 42 4.04 11.30 -8.15
N LEU A 43 4.51 10.48 -9.09
CA LEU A 43 4.04 9.10 -9.27
C LEU A 43 4.36 8.23 -8.04
N LEU A 44 5.56 8.39 -7.45
CA LEU A 44 5.92 7.74 -6.19
C LEU A 44 4.95 8.12 -5.06
N PHE A 45 4.66 9.41 -4.91
CA PHE A 45 3.74 9.89 -3.89
C PHE A 45 2.32 9.36 -4.11
N ILE A 46 1.79 9.43 -5.35
CA ILE A 46 0.45 8.92 -5.66
C ILE A 46 0.37 7.41 -5.41
N GLY A 47 1.35 6.63 -5.87
CA GLY A 47 1.39 5.19 -5.60
C GLY A 47 1.47 4.88 -4.10
N SER A 48 2.29 5.61 -3.35
CA SER A 48 2.38 5.47 -1.89
C SER A 48 1.10 5.88 -1.17
N LEU A 49 0.41 6.91 -1.64
CA LEU A 49 -0.84 7.38 -1.08
C LEU A 49 -1.95 6.35 -1.33
N LEU A 50 -2.07 5.86 -2.57
CA LEU A 50 -3.05 4.84 -2.92
C LEU A 50 -2.80 3.54 -2.15
N THR A 51 -1.56 3.05 -2.07
CA THR A 51 -1.25 1.86 -1.27
C THR A 51 -1.63 2.04 0.21
N SER A 52 -1.39 3.22 0.80
CA SER A 52 -1.79 3.52 2.18
C SER A 52 -3.31 3.58 2.36
N LEU A 53 -4.02 4.18 1.40
CA LEU A 53 -5.49 4.18 1.38
C LEU A 53 -6.06 2.78 1.19
N GLY A 54 -5.42 1.94 0.37
CA GLY A 54 -5.80 0.55 0.15
C GLY A 54 -5.60 -0.31 1.39
N PHE A 55 -4.55 -0.04 2.17
CA PHE A 55 -4.33 -0.68 3.46
C PHE A 55 -5.45 -0.32 4.45
N ILE A 56 -5.72 0.96 4.69
CA ILE A 56 -6.77 1.41 5.65
C ILE A 56 -8.17 1.02 5.16
N GLY A 57 -8.46 1.33 3.89
CA GLY A 57 -9.73 1.02 3.25
C GLY A 57 -9.97 -0.48 3.14
N GLY A 58 -8.91 -1.28 3.00
CA GLY A 58 -8.99 -2.73 2.99
C GLY A 58 -9.51 -3.32 4.30
N PHE A 59 -9.13 -2.78 5.47
CA PHE A 59 -9.72 -3.21 6.73
C PHE A 59 -11.21 -2.91 6.80
N ILE A 60 -11.59 -1.69 6.43
CA ILE A 60 -13.00 -1.25 6.47
C ILE A 60 -13.83 -2.09 5.51
N TYR A 61 -13.34 -2.27 4.28
CA TYR A 61 -14.06 -2.98 3.24
C TYR A 61 -14.19 -4.47 3.53
N ASN A 62 -13.12 -5.13 4.02
CA ASN A 62 -13.22 -6.51 4.47
C ASN A 62 -14.14 -6.67 5.68
N ALA A 63 -14.14 -5.73 6.63
CA ALA A 63 -15.03 -5.78 7.79
C ALA A 63 -16.52 -5.63 7.42
N ILE A 64 -16.82 -4.86 6.37
CA ILE A 64 -18.18 -4.76 5.81
C ILE A 64 -18.52 -6.06 5.07
N ALA A 65 -17.66 -6.50 4.16
CA ALA A 65 -17.90 -7.69 3.34
C ALA A 65 -18.03 -8.99 4.16
N ALA A 66 -17.30 -9.10 5.27
CA ALA A 66 -17.39 -10.26 6.18
C ALA A 66 -18.80 -10.44 6.78
N LYS A 67 -19.60 -9.37 6.86
CA LYS A 67 -20.99 -9.44 7.35
C LYS A 67 -21.93 -10.11 6.35
N ASP A 68 -21.62 -9.99 5.06
CA ASP A 68 -22.43 -10.51 3.95
C ASP A 68 -22.03 -11.94 3.55
N GLY A 69 -21.00 -12.49 4.20
CA GLY A 69 -20.57 -13.88 4.05
C GLY A 69 -19.27 -14.06 3.24
N ALA A 70 -18.90 -15.33 3.04
CA ALA A 70 -17.60 -15.69 2.48
C ALA A 70 -17.42 -15.26 1.01
N GLU A 71 -18.50 -15.28 0.21
CA GLU A 71 -18.45 -14.89 -1.20
C GLU A 71 -18.24 -13.38 -1.37
N ALA A 72 -18.90 -12.57 -0.54
CA ALA A 72 -18.69 -11.12 -0.50
C ALA A 72 -17.24 -10.79 -0.09
N LEU A 73 -16.69 -11.50 0.89
CA LEU A 73 -15.28 -11.36 1.29
C LEU A 73 -14.32 -11.70 0.14
N LEU A 74 -14.60 -12.79 -0.60
CA LEU A 74 -13.78 -13.17 -1.75
C LEU A 74 -13.79 -12.08 -2.83
N ASN A 75 -14.97 -11.56 -3.18
CA ASN A 75 -15.11 -10.46 -4.13
C ASN A 75 -14.38 -9.20 -3.64
N ALA A 76 -14.51 -8.87 -2.35
CA ALA A 76 -13.79 -7.75 -1.76
C ALA A 76 -12.27 -7.90 -1.92
N GLN A 77 -11.75 -9.10 -1.70
CA GLN A 77 -10.33 -9.40 -1.86
C GLN A 77 -9.86 -9.24 -3.32
N VAL A 78 -10.69 -9.58 -4.31
CA VAL A 78 -10.37 -9.35 -5.73
C VAL A 78 -10.20 -7.85 -6.01
N TYR A 79 -11.14 -7.02 -5.56
CA TYR A 79 -11.04 -5.57 -5.75
C TYR A 79 -9.84 -4.96 -5.02
N LEU A 80 -9.60 -5.36 -3.76
CA LEU A 80 -8.46 -4.89 -2.99
C LEU A 80 -7.13 -5.33 -3.60
N ASN A 81 -7.05 -6.54 -4.15
CA ASN A 81 -5.86 -7.00 -4.84
C ASN A 81 -5.59 -6.20 -6.11
N PHE A 82 -6.61 -5.96 -6.94
CA PHE A 82 -6.48 -5.11 -8.13
C PHE A 82 -6.00 -3.71 -7.75
N PHE A 83 -6.62 -3.10 -6.73
CA PHE A 83 -6.25 -1.78 -6.24
C PHE A 83 -4.80 -1.75 -5.71
N SER A 84 -4.39 -2.77 -4.97
CA SER A 84 -3.01 -2.92 -4.48
C SER A 84 -2.00 -3.00 -5.64
N VAL A 85 -2.23 -3.90 -6.60
CA VAL A 85 -1.36 -4.08 -7.77
C VAL A 85 -1.26 -2.79 -8.59
N PHE A 86 -2.38 -2.10 -8.82
CA PHE A 86 -2.38 -0.82 -9.53
C PHE A 86 -1.59 0.26 -8.78
N SER A 87 -1.75 0.34 -7.46
CA SER A 87 -1.03 1.30 -6.62
C SER A 87 0.48 1.04 -6.65
N PHE A 88 0.88 -0.22 -6.54
CA PHE A 88 2.28 -0.64 -6.66
C PHE A 88 2.85 -0.39 -8.06
N PHE A 89 2.06 -0.57 -9.11
CA PHE A 89 2.47 -0.25 -10.49
C PHE A 89 2.82 1.23 -10.64
N LEU A 90 1.98 2.13 -10.13
CA LEU A 90 2.26 3.58 -10.14
C LEU A 90 3.52 3.92 -9.35
N PHE A 91 3.67 3.33 -8.16
CA PHE A 91 4.87 3.49 -7.35
C PHE A 91 6.12 3.00 -8.10
N GLY A 92 6.06 1.81 -8.72
CA GLY A 92 7.16 1.21 -9.47
C GLY A 92 7.58 2.04 -10.68
N ILE A 93 6.63 2.58 -11.45
CA ILE A 93 6.92 3.52 -12.55
C ILE A 93 7.59 4.77 -12.00
N GLY A 94 7.06 5.36 -10.93
CA GLY A 94 7.64 6.53 -10.30
C GLY A 94 9.08 6.28 -9.84
N PHE A 95 9.33 5.12 -9.23
CA PHE A 95 10.65 4.70 -8.79
C PHE A 95 11.63 4.54 -9.97
N LEU A 96 11.21 3.83 -11.02
CA LEU A 96 12.02 3.62 -12.22
C LEU A 96 12.37 4.94 -12.90
N LEU A 97 11.40 5.85 -13.05
CA LEU A 97 11.66 7.19 -13.60
C LEU A 97 12.60 8.01 -12.72
N LEU A 98 12.50 7.89 -11.39
CA LEU A 98 13.39 8.59 -10.46
C LEU A 98 14.83 8.11 -10.64
N VAL A 99 15.03 6.79 -10.74
CA VAL A 99 16.33 6.17 -11.01
C VAL A 99 16.87 6.62 -12.35
N LEU A 100 16.11 6.49 -13.44
CA LEU A 100 16.56 6.89 -14.78
C LEU A 100 16.96 8.38 -14.84
N ASN A 101 16.22 9.26 -14.17
CA ASN A 101 16.54 10.69 -14.14
C ASN A 101 17.80 11.01 -13.32
N ASN A 102 18.13 10.20 -12.31
CA ASN A 102 19.31 10.42 -11.48
C ASN A 102 20.57 9.76 -12.03
N PHE A 103 20.43 8.67 -12.78
CA PHE A 103 21.54 7.92 -13.37
C PHE A 103 21.78 8.23 -14.85
N LYS A 104 20.97 9.10 -15.47
CA LYS A 104 21.36 9.72 -16.74
C LYS A 104 22.66 10.48 -16.52
N LYS A 105 23.76 9.94 -17.05
CA LYS A 105 25.06 10.63 -17.14
C LYS A 105 24.79 12.02 -17.70
N LYS A 106 25.24 13.05 -16.97
CA LYS A 106 25.39 14.40 -17.53
C LYS A 106 26.28 14.34 -18.76
#